data_AF-A0A127PYF4-F1
#
_entry.id   AF-A0A127PYF4-F1
#
_cell.length_a   1.000
_cell.length_b   1.000
_cell.length_c   1.000
_cell.angle_alpha   90.00
_cell.angle_beta   90.00
_cell.angle_gamma   90.00
#
_symmetry.space_group_name_H-M   'P 1'
#
loop_
_entity.id
_entity.type
_entity.pdbx_description
1 polymer ?
#
loop_
_entity_poly.entity_id
_entity_poly.type
_entity_poly.pdbx_seq_one_letter_code
_entity_poly.pdbx_strand_id
1 'polypeptide(L)' 'MNGTETFLRPELLWEIDSKGTFQVGLRYEMHRYKINSDTYTRTSPTVMLKWNL' A
#
# COMPACT_ATOMS: atom_id res chain seq x y z
N MET A 1 -24.00 -2.28 11.68
CA MET A 1 -22.77 -2.57 12.46
C MET A 1 -21.82 -1.40 12.25
N ASN A 2 -21.54 -0.64 13.30
CA ASN A 2 -20.61 0.50 13.24
C ASN A 2 -19.21 0.00 13.58
N GLY A 3 -18.40 -0.29 12.55
CA GLY A 3 -16.99 -0.63 12.69
C GLY A 3 -16.10 0.57 12.36
N THR A 4 -14.88 0.58 12.89
CA THR A 4 -13.84 1.53 12.48
C THR A 4 -12.88 0.81 11.54
N GLU A 5 -12.69 1.35 10.34
CA GLU A 5 -11.66 0.92 9.39
C GLU A 5 -10.47 1.88 9.47
N THR A 6 -9.26 1.32 9.53
CA THR A 6 -8.02 2.08 9.37
C THR A 6 -7.24 1.52 8.20
N PHE A 7 -6.78 2.41 7.33
CA PHE A 7 -6.08 2.06 6.11
C PHE A 7 -4.71 2.75 6.07
N LEU A 8 -3.65 1.97 5.85
CA LEU A 8 -2.30 2.47 5.63
C LEU A 8 -1.76 1.94 4.30
N ARG A 9 -1.14 2.85 3.53
CA ARG A 9 -0.48 2.55 2.25
C ARG A 9 0.85 3.30 2.14
N PRO A 10 1.90 2.92 2.90
CA PRO A 10 3.25 3.36 2.59
C PRO A 10 3.69 2.83 1.21
N GLU A 11 4.38 3.70 0.47
CA GLU A 11 5.01 3.39 -0.82
C GLU A 11 6.48 3.81 -0.79
N LEU A 12 7.35 2.95 -1.31
CA LEU A 12 8.75 3.24 -1.56
C LEU A 12 9.01 3.08 -3.05
N LEU A 13 9.54 4.12 -3.68
CA LEU A 13 9.75 4.20 -5.12
C LEU A 13 11.23 4.49 -5.39
N TRP A 14 11.79 3.81 -6.39
CA TRP A 14 13.11 4.06 -6.92
C TRP A 14 13.01 4.35 -8.41
N GLU A 15 13.62 5.46 -8.82
CA GLU A 15 13.81 5.79 -10.22
C GLU A 15 14.86 4.85 -10.82
N ILE A 16 14.53 4.22 -11.95
CA ILE A 16 15.43 3.29 -12.63
C ILE A 16 16.10 3.92 -13.86
N ASP A 17 15.70 5.13 -14.24
CA ASP A 17 16.35 5.95 -15.25
C ASP A 17 16.53 7.39 -14.76
N SER A 18 17.47 8.10 -15.38
CA SER A 18 17.85 9.46 -14.98
C SER A 18 16.80 10.54 -15.28
N LYS A 19 15.75 10.20 -16.04
CA LYS A 19 14.63 11.10 -16.34
C LYS A 19 13.42 10.84 -15.44
N GLY A 20 13.48 9.81 -14.58
CA GLY A 20 12.37 9.40 -13.73
C GLY A 20 11.16 8.84 -14.51
N THR A 21 11.35 8.45 -15.77
CA THR A 21 10.31 7.90 -16.64
C THR A 21 9.81 6.55 -16.11
N PHE A 22 10.68 5.76 -15.51
CA PHE A 22 10.37 4.46 -14.94
C PHE A 22 10.74 4.45 -13.47
N GLN A 23 9.83 3.90 -12.68
CA GLN A 23 10.03 3.69 -11.26
C GLN A 23 9.65 2.26 -10.90
N VAL A 24 10.51 1.59 -10.13
CA VAL A 24 10.16 0.35 -9.44
C VAL A 24 9.75 0.69 -8.02
N GLY A 25 8.75 -0.01 -7.49
CA GLY A 25 8.23 0.31 -6.18
C GLY A 25 7.85 -0.90 -5.35
N LEU A 26 7.92 -0.71 -4.04
CA LEU A 26 7.29 -1.58 -3.05
C LEU A 26 6.15 -0.81 -2.41
N ARG A 27 4.98 -1.44 -2.38
CA ARG A 27 3.81 -0.96 -1.64
C ARG A 27 3.48 -1.95 -0.55
N TYR A 28 3.17 -1.44 0.63
CA TYR A 28 2.66 -2.25 1.72
C TYR A 28 1.29 -1.71 2.12
N GLU A 29 0.23 -2.48 1.90
CA GLU A 29 -1.13 -2.09 2.28
C GLU A 29 -1.53 -2.81 3.55
N MET A 30 -2.03 -2.06 4.53
CA MET A 30 -2.56 -2.60 5.78
C MET A 30 -3.98 -2.11 5.98
N HIS A 31 -4.91 -3.06 6.05
CA HIS A 31 -6.31 -2.81 6.38
C HIS A 31 -6.60 -3.40 7.75
N ARG A 32 -7.05 -2.55 8.68
CA ARG A 32 -7.52 -2.97 10.00
C ARG A 32 -9.01 -2.72 10.11
N TYR A 33 -9.75 -3.78 10.41
CA TYR A 33 -11.19 -3.75 10.63
C TYR A 33 -11.48 -4.12 12.08
N LYS A 34 -12.25 -3.27 12.76
CA LYS A 34 -12.82 -3.59 14.07
C LYS A 34 -14.31 -3.88 13.91
N ILE A 35 -14.70 -5.13 14.14
CA ILE A 35 -16.10 -5.55 14.10
C ILE A 35 -16.42 -6.11 15.50
N ASN A 36 -17.27 -5.41 16.24
CA ASN A 36 -17.53 -5.70 17.66
C ASN A 36 -16.22 -5.69 18.49
N SER A 37 -15.89 -6.81 19.13
CA SER A 37 -14.67 -7.01 19.92
C SER A 37 -13.49 -7.59 19.11
N ASP A 38 -13.73 -8.00 17.87
CA ASP A 38 -12.72 -8.66 17.04
C ASP A 38 -11.96 -7.65 16.19
N THR A 39 -10.64 -7.85 16.10
CA THR A 39 -9.75 -7.06 15.26
C THR A 39 -9.21 -7.94 14.14
N TYR A 40 -9.62 -7.65 12.90
CA TYR A 40 -9.08 -8.29 11.71
C TYR A 40 -8.04 -7.38 11.06
N THR A 41 -6.89 -7.93 10.69
CA THR A 41 -5.83 -7.21 9.99
C THR A 41 -5.45 -7.97 8.73
N ARG A 42 -5.47 -7.29 7.59
CA ARG A 42 -4.99 -7.81 6.30
C ARG A 42 -3.80 -6.97 5.83
N THR A 43 -2.72 -7.66 5.47
CA THR A 43 -1.50 -7.04 4.94
C THR A 43 -1.24 -7.54 3.53
N SER A 44 -1.05 -6.62 2.58
CA SER A 44 -0.82 -6.95 1.17
C SER A 44 0.46 -6.25 0.69
N PRO A 45 1.62 -6.94 0.69
CA PRO A 45 2.82 -6.43 0.02
C PRO A 45 2.65 -6.53 -1.49
N THR A 46 3.11 -5.53 -2.24
CA THR A 46 3.01 -5.49 -3.70
C THR A 46 4.28 -4.90 -4.30
N VAL A 47 4.81 -5.56 -5.34
CA VAL A 47 5.84 -5.01 -6.21
C VAL A 47 5.15 -4.27 -7.35
N MET A 48 5.62 -3.06 -7.66
CA MET A 48 5.03 -2.19 -8.66
C MET A 48 6.08 -1.77 -9.69
N LEU A 49 5.64 -1.64 -10.94
CA LEU A 49 6.35 -0.90 -11.99
C LEU A 49 5.47 0.27 -12.40
N LYS A 50 6.01 1.48 -12.33
CA LYS A 50 5.35 2.72 -12.76
C LYS A 50 6.08 3.27 -13.98
N TRP A 51 5.31 3.66 -14.99
CA TRP A 51 5.78 4.42 -16.14
C TRP A 51 5.13 5.81 -16.06
N ASN A 52 5.97 6.82 -15.83
CA ASN A 52 5.59 8.22 -15.82
C ASN A 52 5.67 8.75 -17.26
N LEU A 53 4.50 9.04 -17.85
CA LEU A 53 4.32 9.68 -19.15
C LEU A 53 4.49 11.20 -19.04
#